data_AF-A0A947VK45-F1
#
_entry.id   AF-A0A947VK45-F1
#
_cell.length_a   1.000
_cell.length_b   1.000
_cell.length_c   1.000
_cell.angle_alpha   90.00
_cell.angle_beta   90.00
_cell.angle_gamma   90.00
#
_symmetry.space_group_name_H-M   'P 1'
#
loop_
_entity.id
_entity.type
_entity.pdbx_description
1 polymer ?
#
loop_
_entity_poly.entity_id
_entity_poly.type
_entity_poly.pdbx_seq_one_letter_code
_entity_poly.pdbx_strand_id
1 'polypeptide(L)'
;KRGQEYTIEGESVSVGGSEFFKDVNFQKYIITIALLIGGMMVAQQMGGAAGQIAGKGLGMVKGVGSGGLGAVKRISGYSVVEKTAKAYLAAGKATRDEKARNRAAAIRRYIGKKQEATMGRVGKAGSWVGDRLTSRFSGGGDRRIKELKNDIDSDDNTFAENQKNIKNKNLFIHEGQAGKRRYTNEEGRWYEERQDPKDNEKWHKTLQSFDDHEIHDVVEKDHESNVDAKQTKINDIKTKQKLCKTAAKIGLGVVGGTMGAMATGGLSPLAVLAGMGAGALAGGVGIPVVGQTIKDAGKDDLDLTTNYITKQVGDKKEEMKLNNGDTVLATMDDATKSTFVRSAAAMEAMSRKLINLKTAQRKREEINTTFGGDKKLMGQVDALLDKNYPGATKPFVDLKSSNLADKAKAERLVEEQYEDGSHTMKDIDGKSLALSIDQLSEGLKTSKFISQFKELNDGKQSAVIRALQGSNNYKAQEKLAHVTNINTAFGPGASANKKKFTQSLTLAQLNDVLKSGKAERIKALQDAVAINKSNLSQVVQNQLGNRKNAIARSVSGDLGF
;
A
#
# COMPACT_ATOMS: atom_id res chain seq x y z
N LYS A 1 -47.72 36.22 -23.69
CA LYS A 1 -46.89 37.41 -24.05
C LYS A 1 -45.99 36.99 -25.21
N ARG A 2 -46.27 37.46 -26.43
CA ARG A 2 -45.49 37.19 -27.64
C ARG A 2 -44.34 38.21 -27.69
N GLY A 3 -43.11 37.76 -27.93
CA GLY A 3 -41.94 38.63 -28.10
C GLY A 3 -41.97 39.34 -29.44
N GLN A 4 -41.57 40.61 -29.47
CA GLN A 4 -41.44 41.41 -30.68
C GLN A 4 -40.04 41.19 -31.30
N GLU A 5 -40.01 41.00 -32.61
CA GLU A 5 -38.80 41.08 -33.43
C GLU A 5 -38.56 42.53 -33.85
N TYR A 6 -37.32 42.98 -33.74
CA TYR A 6 -36.85 44.24 -34.32
C TYR A 6 -35.79 43.92 -35.37
N THR A 7 -35.91 44.54 -36.54
CA THR A 7 -34.94 44.41 -37.64
C THR A 7 -34.10 45.68 -37.69
N ILE A 8 -32.78 45.54 -37.56
CA ILE A 8 -31.83 46.62 -37.82
C ILE A 8 -30.83 46.08 -38.84
N GLU A 9 -30.71 46.76 -39.98
CA GLU A 9 -29.72 46.49 -41.05
C GLU A 9 -29.70 45.06 -41.61
N GLY A 10 -30.88 44.46 -41.83
CA GLY A 10 -31.00 43.24 -42.66
C GLY A 10 -30.62 41.91 -42.00
N GLU A 11 -30.16 41.92 -40.74
CA GLU A 11 -30.02 40.71 -39.93
C GLU A 11 -31.02 40.73 -38.76
N SER A 12 -31.81 39.65 -38.66
CA SER A 12 -32.76 39.45 -37.58
C SER A 12 -32.02 39.07 -36.29
N VAL A 13 -31.81 40.02 -35.37
CA VAL A 13 -31.22 39.75 -34.06
C VAL A 13 -32.33 39.50 -33.04
N SER A 14 -32.45 38.24 -32.61
CA SER A 14 -33.35 37.82 -31.53
C SER A 14 -32.74 38.14 -30.16
N VAL A 15 -33.12 39.27 -29.55
CA VAL A 15 -32.73 39.59 -28.18
C VAL A 15 -33.74 38.96 -27.21
N GLY A 16 -33.66 37.63 -27.08
CA GLY A 16 -34.36 36.86 -26.06
C GLY A 16 -33.39 35.83 -25.47
N GLY A 17 -33.47 35.57 -24.16
CA GLY A 17 -32.58 34.69 -23.38
C GLY A 17 -32.51 33.21 -23.78
N SER A 18 -32.69 32.90 -25.05
CA SER A 18 -32.65 31.59 -25.70
C SER A 18 -31.36 31.31 -26.46
N GLU A 19 -30.52 32.31 -26.75
CA GLU A 19 -29.23 32.08 -27.45
C GLU A 19 -28.23 31.28 -26.60
N PHE A 20 -28.34 31.38 -25.28
CA PHE A 20 -27.56 30.57 -24.34
C PHE A 20 -27.96 29.09 -24.35
N PHE A 21 -29.18 28.77 -24.82
CA PHE A 21 -29.73 27.41 -24.89
C PHE A 21 -29.78 26.84 -26.31
N LYS A 22 -29.21 27.52 -27.32
CA LYS A 22 -28.99 26.89 -28.62
C LYS A 22 -28.00 25.73 -28.43
N ASP A 23 -28.36 24.54 -28.92
CA ASP A 23 -27.64 23.28 -28.65
C ASP A 23 -26.11 23.37 -28.83
N VAL A 24 -25.67 24.10 -29.86
CA VAL A 24 -24.24 24.30 -30.15
C VAL A 24 -23.52 25.14 -29.09
N ASN A 25 -24.17 26.17 -28.54
CA ASN A 25 -23.59 27.05 -27.51
C ASN A 25 -23.62 26.39 -26.14
N PHE A 26 -24.70 25.66 -25.83
CA PHE A 26 -24.81 24.89 -24.60
C PHE A 26 -23.77 23.75 -24.54
N GLN A 27 -23.54 23.08 -25.68
CA GLN A 27 -22.52 22.03 -25.79
C GLN A 27 -21.09 22.58 -25.61
N LYS A 28 -20.76 23.74 -26.21
CA LYS A 28 -19.48 24.43 -25.98
C LYS A 28 -19.29 24.85 -24.53
N TYR A 29 -20.36 25.30 -23.87
CA TYR A 29 -20.33 25.67 -22.46
C TYR A 29 -20.06 24.46 -21.55
N ILE A 30 -20.73 23.32 -21.79
CA ILE A 30 -20.49 22.08 -21.04
C ILE A 30 -19.06 21.54 -21.25
N ILE A 31 -18.54 21.57 -22.49
CA ILE A 31 -17.16 21.13 -22.77
C ILE A 31 -16.15 22.02 -22.04
N THR A 32 -16.39 23.34 -21.98
CA THR A 32 -15.52 24.28 -21.27
C THR A 32 -15.52 24.03 -19.76
N ILE A 33 -16.69 23.77 -19.16
CA ILE A 33 -16.79 23.41 -17.73
C ILE A 33 -16.10 22.06 -17.45
N ALA A 34 -16.27 21.07 -18.33
CA ALA A 34 -15.63 19.76 -18.18
C ALA A 34 -14.10 19.85 -18.27
N LEU A 35 -13.56 20.69 -19.16
CA LEU A 35 -12.13 20.98 -19.25
C LEU A 35 -11.60 21.72 -18.01
N LEU A 36 -12.38 22.65 -17.46
CA LEU A 36 -12.01 23.41 -16.26
C LEU A 36 -12.00 22.52 -15.00
N ILE A 37 -13.01 21.66 -14.84
CA ILE A 37 -13.11 20.70 -13.73
C ILE A 37 -12.06 19.60 -13.87
N GLY A 38 -11.84 19.09 -15.10
CA GLY A 38 -10.76 18.14 -15.39
C GLY A 38 -9.38 18.71 -15.10
N GLY A 39 -9.13 19.98 -15.45
CA GLY A 39 -7.89 20.69 -15.15
C GLY A 39 -7.64 20.90 -13.65
N MET A 40 -8.68 21.23 -12.88
CA MET A 40 -8.57 21.36 -11.42
C MET A 40 -8.33 20.02 -10.71
N MET A 41 -8.92 18.91 -11.17
CA MET A 41 -8.66 17.58 -10.61
C MET A 41 -7.23 17.10 -10.86
N VAL A 42 -6.65 17.38 -12.03
CA VAL A 42 -5.24 17.05 -12.32
C VAL A 42 -4.28 17.90 -11.47
N ALA A 43 -4.58 19.18 -11.27
CA ALA A 43 -3.80 20.06 -10.41
C ALA A 43 -3.82 19.64 -8.93
N GLN A 44 -4.96 19.15 -8.44
CA GLN A 44 -5.10 18.65 -7.06
C GLN A 44 -4.46 17.26 -6.85
N GLN A 45 -4.49 16.38 -7.86
CA GLN A 45 -3.82 15.06 -7.80
C GLN A 45 -2.30 15.14 -7.95
N MET A 46 -1.77 16.12 -8.69
CA MET A 46 -0.32 16.35 -8.77
C MET A 46 0.22 17.17 -7.58
N GLY A 47 -0.61 18.02 -6.95
CA GLY A 47 -0.18 18.91 -5.86
C GLY A 47 0.12 18.24 -4.52
N GLY A 48 -0.47 17.07 -4.22
CA GLY A 48 -0.38 16.44 -2.89
C GLY A 48 0.79 15.47 -2.67
N ALA A 49 1.35 14.90 -3.75
CA ALA A 49 2.40 13.86 -3.65
C ALA A 49 3.67 14.16 -4.46
N ALA A 50 3.60 15.02 -5.50
CA ALA A 50 4.77 15.35 -6.31
C ALA A 50 5.68 16.40 -5.65
N GLY A 51 5.14 17.26 -4.77
CA GLY A 51 5.90 18.34 -4.12
C GLY A 51 7.04 17.86 -3.21
N GLN A 52 6.98 16.63 -2.69
CA GLN A 52 8.03 16.08 -1.81
C GLN A 52 8.99 15.11 -2.52
N ILE A 53 8.64 14.62 -3.72
CA ILE A 53 9.46 13.66 -4.49
C ILE A 53 10.18 14.34 -5.67
N ALA A 54 9.62 15.41 -6.25
CA ALA A 54 10.24 16.13 -7.35
C ALA A 54 11.45 17.01 -6.91
N GLY A 55 11.54 17.38 -5.63
CA GLY A 55 12.62 18.23 -5.10
C GLY A 55 13.99 17.54 -4.95
N LYS A 56 14.07 16.21 -5.06
CA LYS A 56 15.34 15.46 -4.91
C LYS A 56 15.75 14.62 -6.14
N GLY A 57 14.86 14.44 -7.12
CA GLY A 57 15.15 13.71 -8.37
C GLY A 57 15.50 14.59 -9.57
N LEU A 58 15.05 15.84 -9.61
CA LEU A 58 15.27 16.74 -10.76
C LEU A 58 16.67 17.38 -10.82
N GLY A 59 17.52 17.15 -9.81
CA GLY A 59 18.93 17.57 -9.82
C GLY A 59 19.87 16.60 -10.55
N MET A 60 19.54 15.30 -10.63
CA MET A 60 20.42 14.28 -11.23
C MET A 60 20.12 13.96 -12.70
N VAL A 61 18.93 14.29 -13.21
CA VAL A 61 18.55 13.98 -14.61
C VAL A 61 18.81 15.15 -15.56
N LYS A 62 19.20 16.33 -15.05
CA LYS A 62 19.53 17.49 -15.90
C LYS A 62 20.98 17.51 -16.41
N GLY A 63 21.79 16.49 -16.07
CA GLY A 63 23.20 16.37 -16.47
C GLY A 63 23.51 15.30 -17.52
N VAL A 64 22.52 14.48 -17.94
CA VAL A 64 22.75 13.38 -18.90
C VAL A 64 21.72 13.47 -20.02
N GLY A 65 21.99 14.31 -21.02
CA GLY A 65 21.11 14.45 -22.16
C GLY A 65 21.48 15.56 -23.14
N SER A 66 22.64 15.50 -23.78
CA SER A 66 22.81 15.96 -25.17
C SER A 66 24.10 15.37 -25.78
N GLY A 67 23.99 14.79 -26.98
CA GLY A 67 25.14 14.43 -27.82
C GLY A 67 25.41 12.92 -27.91
N GLY A 68 24.92 12.29 -28.98
CA GLY A 68 25.10 10.87 -29.25
C GLY A 68 26.50 10.48 -29.73
N LEU A 69 26.78 9.17 -29.65
CA LEU A 69 27.66 8.44 -30.58
C LEU A 69 27.43 6.94 -30.37
N GLY A 70 26.91 6.29 -31.41
CA GLY A 70 26.73 4.84 -31.46
C GLY A 70 28.01 4.10 -31.86
N ALA A 71 27.94 2.79 -31.71
CA ALA A 71 28.60 1.80 -32.56
C ALA A 71 30.11 1.50 -32.41
N VAL A 72 30.73 1.60 -31.22
CA VAL A 72 32.01 0.89 -30.95
C VAL A 72 32.06 0.35 -29.51
N LYS A 73 31.44 -0.82 -29.25
CA LYS A 73 31.69 -1.60 -28.00
C LYS A 73 31.19 -3.05 -28.06
N ARG A 74 31.39 -3.72 -29.21
CA ARG A 74 31.43 -5.18 -29.26
C ARG A 74 32.89 -5.57 -29.48
N ILE A 75 33.39 -6.51 -28.67
CA ILE A 75 34.78 -6.98 -28.56
C ILE A 75 35.61 -6.28 -27.45
N SER A 76 35.32 -6.57 -26.17
CA SER A 76 36.35 -6.60 -25.12
C SER A 76 35.86 -7.46 -23.94
N GLY A 77 36.79 -8.10 -23.21
CA GLY A 77 36.55 -9.07 -22.13
C GLY A 77 35.80 -8.56 -20.89
N TYR A 78 35.24 -7.36 -20.93
CA TYR A 78 34.46 -6.74 -19.86
C TYR A 78 33.17 -7.51 -19.50
N SER A 79 32.54 -8.17 -20.47
CA SER A 79 31.30 -8.91 -20.22
C SER A 79 31.49 -10.16 -19.36
N VAL A 80 32.72 -10.70 -19.28
CA VAL A 80 33.05 -11.86 -18.44
C VAL A 80 33.33 -11.42 -17.01
N VAL A 81 34.08 -10.34 -16.80
CA VAL A 81 34.40 -9.84 -15.44
C VAL A 81 33.16 -9.24 -14.76
N GLU A 82 32.31 -8.52 -15.49
CA GLU A 82 31.05 -8.00 -14.95
C GLU A 82 30.08 -9.12 -14.56
N LYS A 83 30.00 -10.19 -15.38
CA LYS A 83 29.18 -11.37 -15.05
C LYS A 83 29.73 -12.14 -13.86
N THR A 84 31.06 -12.28 -13.74
CA THR A 84 31.69 -12.97 -12.60
C THR A 84 31.55 -12.17 -11.31
N ALA A 85 31.73 -10.84 -11.34
CA ALA A 85 31.53 -9.97 -10.18
C ALA A 85 30.06 -9.93 -9.73
N LYS A 86 29.10 -9.86 -10.67
CA LYS A 86 27.67 -9.98 -10.37
C LYS A 86 27.30 -11.35 -9.82
N ALA A 87 27.88 -12.44 -10.36
CA ALA A 87 27.68 -13.79 -9.85
C ALA A 87 28.26 -13.96 -8.43
N TYR A 88 29.41 -13.36 -8.13
CA TYR A 88 30.04 -13.43 -6.81
C TYR A 88 29.29 -12.60 -5.75
N LEU A 89 28.82 -11.40 -6.11
CA LEU A 89 27.96 -10.57 -5.26
C LEU A 89 26.59 -11.22 -5.03
N ALA A 90 26.02 -11.85 -6.06
CA ALA A 90 24.79 -12.63 -5.96
C ALA A 90 24.98 -13.88 -5.07
N ALA A 91 26.11 -14.59 -5.18
CA ALA A 91 26.45 -15.72 -4.32
C ALA A 91 26.66 -15.30 -2.85
N GLY A 92 27.32 -14.15 -2.62
CA GLY A 92 27.49 -13.55 -1.29
C GLY A 92 26.18 -13.03 -0.67
N LYS A 93 25.22 -12.62 -1.49
CA LYS A 93 23.85 -12.26 -1.05
C LYS A 93 23.02 -13.51 -0.77
N ALA A 94 23.13 -14.54 -1.61
CA ALA A 94 22.47 -15.84 -1.43
C ALA A 94 22.92 -16.55 -0.14
N THR A 95 24.22 -16.54 0.19
CA THR A 95 24.73 -17.10 1.47
C THR A 95 24.30 -16.29 2.70
N ARG A 96 24.10 -14.97 2.56
CA ARG A 96 23.55 -14.12 3.64
C ARG A 96 22.07 -14.41 3.86
N ASP A 97 21.30 -14.52 2.78
CA ASP A 97 19.87 -14.87 2.80
C ASP A 97 19.64 -16.30 3.31
N GLU A 98 20.52 -17.24 2.95
CA GLU A 98 20.49 -18.62 3.45
C GLU A 98 20.80 -18.69 4.95
N LYS A 99 21.78 -17.93 5.45
CA LYS A 99 22.05 -17.81 6.90
C LYS A 99 20.86 -17.19 7.66
N ALA A 100 20.17 -16.21 7.08
CA ALA A 100 18.96 -15.63 7.67
C ALA A 100 17.80 -16.63 7.70
N ARG A 101 17.58 -17.38 6.60
CA ARG A 101 16.57 -18.45 6.52
C ARG A 101 16.86 -19.60 7.48
N ASN A 102 18.11 -20.06 7.58
CA ASN A 102 18.52 -21.13 8.48
C ASN A 102 18.35 -20.72 9.96
N ARG A 103 18.59 -19.45 10.29
CA ARG A 103 18.31 -18.89 11.62
C ARG A 103 16.81 -18.84 11.92
N ALA A 104 15.98 -18.39 10.97
CA ALA A 104 14.52 -18.37 11.14
C ALA A 104 13.90 -19.77 11.24
N ALA A 105 14.41 -20.74 10.48
CA ALA A 105 13.96 -22.13 10.52
C ALA A 105 14.38 -22.86 11.83
N ALA A 106 15.57 -22.57 12.35
CA ALA A 106 16.02 -23.08 13.65
C ALA A 106 15.15 -22.56 14.82
N ILE A 107 14.73 -21.29 14.76
CA ILE A 107 13.81 -20.68 15.73
C ILE A 107 12.45 -21.40 15.73
N ARG A 108 11.87 -21.70 14.56
CA ARG A 108 10.60 -22.44 14.46
C ARG A 108 10.67 -23.87 15.03
N ARG A 109 11.75 -24.62 14.76
CA ARG A 109 11.91 -26.00 15.27
C ARG A 109 12.11 -26.05 16.78
N TYR A 110 12.73 -25.03 17.36
CA TYR A 110 13.00 -24.97 18.80
C TYR A 110 11.74 -24.63 19.62
N ILE A 111 10.86 -23.78 19.08
CA ILE A 111 9.56 -23.46 19.70
C ILE A 111 8.65 -24.70 19.78
N GLY A 112 8.62 -25.54 18.72
CA GLY A 112 7.82 -26.77 18.71
C GLY A 112 8.28 -27.83 19.72
N LYS A 113 9.59 -28.00 19.94
CA LYS A 113 10.13 -29.03 20.86
C LYS A 113 10.04 -28.65 22.35
N LYS A 114 9.95 -27.36 22.69
CA LYS A 114 9.90 -26.90 24.09
C LYS A 114 8.51 -26.97 24.69
N GLN A 115 7.45 -26.97 23.87
CA GLN A 115 6.07 -27.09 24.33
C GLN A 115 5.78 -28.48 24.96
N GLU A 116 6.52 -29.52 24.56
CA GLU A 116 6.41 -30.88 25.13
C GLU A 116 7.28 -31.12 26.38
N ALA A 117 8.36 -30.36 26.59
CA ALA A 117 9.37 -30.67 27.61
C ALA A 117 9.16 -29.98 28.97
N THR A 118 8.14 -29.12 29.12
CA THR A 118 7.93 -28.27 30.32
C THR A 118 7.14 -28.95 31.47
N MET A 119 7.06 -30.28 31.52
CA MET A 119 6.30 -31.02 32.54
C MET A 119 7.13 -31.84 33.57
N GLY A 120 8.45 -31.63 33.72
CA GLY A 120 9.24 -32.51 34.61
C GLY A 120 10.46 -31.91 35.32
N ARG A 121 10.27 -31.61 36.62
CA ARG A 121 11.24 -31.65 37.74
C ARG A 121 12.37 -30.59 37.86
N VAL A 122 12.61 -30.21 39.13
CA VAL A 122 13.52 -29.17 39.65
C VAL A 122 14.50 -29.79 40.67
N GLY A 123 15.78 -29.35 40.69
CA GLY A 123 16.66 -29.56 41.86
C GLY A 123 18.14 -29.09 41.77
N LYS A 124 18.45 -28.01 42.52
CA LYS A 124 19.68 -27.61 43.28
C LYS A 124 21.05 -27.35 42.60
N ALA A 125 21.52 -26.08 42.70
CA ALA A 125 22.83 -25.60 43.23
C ALA A 125 23.31 -24.28 42.53
N GLY A 126 23.54 -23.19 43.27
CA GLY A 126 24.05 -21.93 42.70
C GLY A 126 24.61 -20.95 43.74
N SER A 127 25.88 -20.56 43.58
CA SER A 127 26.48 -19.39 44.27
C SER A 127 27.81 -18.89 43.64
N TRP A 128 28.52 -19.65 42.80
CA TRP A 128 29.89 -19.29 42.37
C TRP A 128 30.04 -18.50 41.03
N VAL A 129 28.99 -18.35 40.21
CA VAL A 129 29.15 -17.94 38.79
C VAL A 129 28.94 -16.44 38.51
N GLY A 130 28.35 -15.68 39.44
CA GLY A 130 27.96 -14.28 39.22
C GLY A 130 29.12 -13.31 38.97
N ASP A 131 30.19 -13.39 39.77
CA ASP A 131 31.23 -12.36 39.78
C ASP A 131 32.27 -12.49 38.64
N ARG A 132 32.31 -13.64 37.96
CA ARG A 132 33.29 -13.91 36.89
C ARG A 132 32.83 -13.46 35.50
N LEU A 133 31.55 -13.15 35.33
CA LEU A 133 30.94 -12.83 34.02
C LEU A 133 30.88 -11.32 33.73
N THR A 134 30.75 -10.47 34.74
CA THR A 134 30.65 -9.01 34.60
C THR A 134 31.98 -8.32 34.29
N SER A 135 33.10 -8.89 34.72
CA SER A 135 34.45 -8.33 34.51
C SER A 135 35.03 -8.60 33.11
N ARG A 136 34.59 -9.66 32.41
CA ARG A 136 35.13 -10.02 31.07
C ARG A 136 34.45 -9.32 29.88
N PHE A 137 33.24 -8.79 30.04
CA PHE A 137 32.46 -8.25 28.92
C PHE A 137 32.32 -6.71 28.90
N SER A 138 32.55 -6.02 30.02
CA SER A 138 32.33 -4.56 30.12
C SER A 138 33.55 -3.73 29.69
N GLY A 139 34.79 -4.19 29.89
CA GLY A 139 36.00 -3.39 29.60
C GLY A 139 36.55 -3.49 28.17
N GLY A 140 36.28 -4.58 27.43
CA GLY A 140 36.89 -4.83 26.12
C GLY A 140 36.17 -4.21 24.92
N GLY A 141 34.85 -4.02 25.01
CA GLY A 141 34.04 -3.54 23.88
C GLY A 141 34.22 -2.05 23.59
N ASP A 142 34.36 -1.21 24.62
CA ASP A 142 34.51 0.24 24.44
C ASP A 142 35.90 0.60 23.87
N ARG A 143 36.94 -0.15 24.26
CA ARG A 143 38.28 -0.05 23.64
C ARG A 143 38.23 -0.42 22.15
N ARG A 144 37.60 -1.54 21.79
CA ARG A 144 37.45 -1.98 20.39
C ARG A 144 36.61 -1.03 19.54
N ILE A 145 35.57 -0.41 20.09
CA ILE A 145 34.80 0.63 19.38
C ILE A 145 35.65 1.87 19.16
N LYS A 146 36.46 2.27 20.14
CA LYS A 146 37.36 3.42 20.02
C LYS A 146 38.46 3.14 18.98
N GLU A 147 39.04 1.94 18.99
CA GLU A 147 39.99 1.47 17.97
C GLU A 147 39.35 1.52 16.57
N LEU A 148 38.18 0.90 16.37
CA LEU A 148 37.50 0.90 15.07
C LEU A 148 37.11 2.30 14.58
N LYS A 149 36.81 3.24 15.49
CA LYS A 149 36.54 4.64 15.13
C LYS A 149 37.81 5.37 14.73
N ASN A 150 38.88 5.22 15.50
CA ASN A 150 40.18 5.77 15.15
C ASN A 150 40.66 5.20 13.80
N ASP A 151 40.36 3.93 13.51
CA ASP A 151 40.66 3.30 12.23
C ASP A 151 39.79 3.85 11.07
N ILE A 152 38.57 4.33 11.33
CA ILE A 152 37.73 5.02 10.33
C ILE A 152 38.30 6.43 10.11
N ASP A 153 38.58 7.17 11.18
CA ASP A 153 39.14 8.52 11.10
C ASP A 153 40.52 8.50 10.39
N SER A 154 41.32 7.46 10.62
CA SER A 154 42.58 7.24 9.88
C SER A 154 42.33 6.97 8.40
N ASP A 155 41.37 6.11 8.05
CA ASP A 155 41.01 5.81 6.66
C ASP A 155 40.49 7.06 5.93
N ASP A 156 39.67 7.89 6.59
CA ASP A 156 39.13 9.15 6.05
C ASP A 156 40.26 10.14 5.75
N ASN A 157 41.23 10.26 6.66
CA ASN A 157 42.41 11.11 6.47
C ASN A 157 43.29 10.60 5.31
N THR A 158 43.53 9.28 5.25
CA THR A 158 44.28 8.66 4.14
C THR A 158 43.53 8.79 2.82
N PHE A 159 42.20 8.70 2.81
CA PHE A 159 41.38 8.94 1.61
C PHE A 159 41.50 10.39 1.15
N ALA A 160 41.38 11.36 2.06
CA ALA A 160 41.54 12.77 1.74
C ALA A 160 42.95 13.11 1.21
N GLU A 161 44.00 12.47 1.75
CA GLU A 161 45.36 12.60 1.26
C GLU A 161 45.55 11.96 -0.12
N ASN A 162 44.99 10.76 -0.34
CA ASN A 162 45.00 10.10 -1.64
C ASN A 162 44.26 10.93 -2.69
N GLN A 163 43.14 11.57 -2.35
CA GLN A 163 42.43 12.49 -3.23
C GLN A 163 43.27 13.71 -3.62
N LYS A 164 44.06 14.25 -2.69
CA LYS A 164 45.03 15.32 -3.01
C LYS A 164 46.14 14.79 -3.92
N ASN A 165 46.65 13.59 -3.67
CA ASN A 165 47.69 12.99 -4.49
C ASN A 165 47.22 12.64 -5.91
N ILE A 166 45.98 12.17 -6.08
CA ILE A 166 45.36 11.97 -7.39
C ILE A 166 45.30 13.29 -8.15
N LYS A 167 44.77 14.35 -7.51
CA LYS A 167 44.68 15.69 -8.13
C LYS A 167 46.05 16.27 -8.52
N ASN A 168 47.05 16.07 -7.67
CA ASN A 168 48.40 16.56 -7.89
C ASN A 168 49.27 15.61 -8.73
N LYS A 169 48.72 14.48 -9.18
CA LYS A 169 49.44 13.41 -9.90
C LYS A 169 50.68 12.89 -9.16
N ASN A 170 50.62 12.89 -7.82
CA ASN A 170 51.65 12.36 -6.96
C ASN A 170 51.48 10.86 -6.75
N LEU A 171 52.60 10.16 -6.53
CA LEU A 171 52.60 8.78 -6.06
C LEU A 171 51.81 8.66 -4.75
N PHE A 172 50.94 7.64 -4.65
CA PHE A 172 50.30 7.29 -3.38
C PHE A 172 50.09 5.78 -3.24
N ILE A 173 49.91 5.35 -2.00
CA ILE A 173 49.66 3.96 -1.62
C ILE A 173 48.25 3.88 -1.04
N HIS A 174 47.45 2.96 -1.55
CA HIS A 174 46.11 2.68 -1.08
C HIS A 174 46.05 1.25 -0.54
N GLU A 175 45.56 1.10 0.70
CA GLU A 175 45.38 -0.20 1.32
C GLU A 175 43.89 -0.59 1.27
N GLY A 176 43.54 -1.41 0.28
CA GLY A 176 42.19 -1.92 0.08
C GLY A 176 42.04 -3.35 0.60
N GLN A 177 40.84 -3.94 0.49
CA GLN A 177 40.59 -5.32 0.92
C GLN A 177 41.42 -6.37 0.15
N ALA A 178 41.88 -6.02 -1.05
CA ALA A 178 42.70 -6.88 -1.90
C ALA A 178 44.22 -6.75 -1.64
N GLY A 179 44.63 -6.00 -0.60
CA GLY A 179 46.03 -5.72 -0.27
C GLY A 179 46.46 -4.28 -0.59
N LYS A 180 47.75 -4.02 -0.41
CA LYS A 180 48.36 -2.71 -0.70
C LYS A 180 48.56 -2.55 -2.20
N ARG A 181 48.01 -1.44 -2.73
CA ARG A 181 48.15 -0.99 -4.11
C ARG A 181 48.97 0.29 -4.11
N ARG A 182 49.93 0.39 -5.01
CA ARG A 182 50.69 1.62 -5.24
C ARG A 182 50.28 2.17 -6.61
N TYR A 183 49.96 3.45 -6.65
CA TYR A 183 49.59 4.13 -7.89
C TYR A 183 50.69 5.12 -8.27
N THR A 184 51.42 4.82 -9.35
CA THR A 184 52.43 5.72 -9.94
C THR A 184 51.84 6.41 -11.15
N ASN A 185 52.10 7.71 -11.29
CA ASN A 185 51.79 8.43 -12.52
C ASN A 185 53.06 8.51 -13.37
N GLU A 186 53.10 7.74 -14.45
CA GLU A 186 54.17 7.78 -15.44
C GLU A 186 53.56 8.23 -16.76
N GLU A 187 54.15 9.23 -17.42
CA GLU A 187 53.70 9.73 -18.73
C GLU A 187 52.23 10.20 -18.76
N GLY A 188 51.70 10.66 -17.61
CA GLY A 188 50.32 11.15 -17.51
C GLY A 188 49.26 10.05 -17.38
N ARG A 189 49.68 8.78 -17.22
CA ARG A 189 48.78 7.65 -16.96
C ARG A 189 49.13 7.03 -15.63
N TRP A 190 48.11 6.50 -14.97
CA TRP A 190 48.31 5.81 -13.71
C TRP A 190 48.49 4.33 -13.90
N TYR A 191 49.44 3.77 -13.16
CA TYR A 191 49.71 2.34 -13.12
C TYR A 191 49.45 1.81 -11.71
N GLU A 192 48.80 0.65 -11.63
CA GLU A 192 48.59 -0.06 -10.37
C GLU A 192 49.69 -1.11 -10.17
N GLU A 193 50.48 -0.95 -9.11
CA GLU A 193 51.37 -2.00 -8.62
C GLU A 193 50.72 -2.69 -7.42
N ARG A 194 50.68 -4.03 -7.45
CA ARG A 194 50.17 -4.84 -6.34
C ARG A 194 51.32 -5.49 -5.61
N GLN A 195 51.29 -5.42 -4.29
CA GLN A 195 52.23 -6.14 -3.45
C GLN A 195 51.85 -7.63 -3.38
N ASP A 196 52.81 -8.54 -3.54
CA ASP A 196 52.54 -9.98 -3.39
C ASP A 196 52.20 -10.28 -1.92
N PRO A 197 51.04 -10.92 -1.62
CA PRO A 197 50.69 -11.30 -0.25
C PRO A 197 51.70 -12.24 0.42
N LYS A 198 52.54 -12.93 -0.35
CA LYS A 198 53.54 -13.90 0.14
C LYS A 198 54.95 -13.30 0.23
N ASP A 199 55.22 -12.19 -0.44
CA ASP A 199 56.54 -11.55 -0.50
C ASP A 199 56.37 -10.03 -0.34
N ASN A 200 56.45 -9.55 0.91
CA ASN A 200 56.25 -8.16 1.28
C ASN A 200 57.26 -7.18 0.63
N GLU A 201 58.30 -7.66 -0.05
CA GLU A 201 59.28 -6.78 -0.69
C GLU A 201 59.00 -6.57 -2.19
N LYS A 202 58.24 -7.47 -2.84
CA LYS A 202 58.03 -7.41 -4.28
C LYS A 202 56.70 -6.78 -4.67
N TRP A 203 56.81 -5.74 -5.50
CA TRP A 203 55.70 -5.10 -6.18
C TRP A 203 55.61 -5.62 -7.60
N HIS A 204 54.44 -6.13 -7.97
CA HIS A 204 54.15 -6.54 -9.34
C HIS A 204 53.36 -5.43 -10.03
N LYS A 205 54.00 -4.79 -11.02
CA LYS A 205 53.35 -3.81 -11.89
C LYS A 205 52.31 -4.53 -12.73
N THR A 206 51.04 -4.29 -12.43
CA THR A 206 49.94 -4.71 -13.29
C THR A 206 49.78 -3.59 -14.31
N LEU A 207 50.12 -3.84 -15.57
CA LEU A 207 50.05 -2.85 -16.66
C LEU A 207 48.60 -2.55 -17.06
N GLN A 208 47.82 -2.04 -16.12
CA GLN A 208 46.49 -1.51 -16.36
C GLN A 208 46.59 0.00 -16.21
N SER A 209 46.48 0.72 -17.34
CA SER A 209 46.47 2.17 -17.34
C SER A 209 45.07 2.65 -17.00
N PHE A 210 44.96 3.49 -15.97
CA PHE A 210 43.70 4.13 -15.60
C PHE A 210 43.73 5.62 -15.94
N ASP A 211 42.57 6.20 -16.25
CA ASP A 211 42.39 7.64 -16.25
C ASP A 211 42.09 8.18 -14.82
N ASP A 212 42.14 9.51 -14.65
CA ASP A 212 41.95 10.15 -13.35
C ASP A 212 40.56 9.86 -12.74
N HIS A 213 39.53 9.66 -13.58
CA HIS A 213 38.17 9.35 -13.12
C HIS A 213 38.05 7.90 -12.65
N GLU A 214 38.63 6.96 -13.39
CA GLU A 214 38.58 5.53 -13.05
C GLU A 214 39.27 5.24 -11.70
N ILE A 215 40.36 5.93 -11.38
CA ILE A 215 41.05 5.76 -10.09
C ILE A 215 40.27 6.39 -8.96
N HIS A 216 39.71 7.58 -9.19
CA HIS A 216 38.84 8.20 -8.21
C HIS A 216 37.71 7.24 -7.83
N ASP A 217 37.04 6.66 -8.82
CA ASP A 217 35.96 5.68 -8.65
C ASP A 217 36.38 4.42 -7.89
N VAL A 218 37.57 3.89 -8.18
CA VAL A 218 38.10 2.68 -7.51
C VAL A 218 38.47 2.97 -6.06
N VAL A 219 39.19 4.08 -5.80
CA VAL A 219 39.62 4.49 -4.47
C VAL A 219 38.42 4.87 -3.58
N GLU A 220 37.40 5.51 -4.16
CA GLU A 220 36.15 5.85 -3.48
C GLU A 220 35.34 4.60 -3.12
N LYS A 221 35.12 3.68 -4.06
CA LYS A 221 34.37 2.43 -3.78
C LYS A 221 35.07 1.54 -2.75
N ASP A 222 36.39 1.42 -2.80
CA ASP A 222 37.15 0.64 -1.81
C ASP A 222 37.10 1.30 -0.42
N HIS A 223 37.15 2.64 -0.35
CA HIS A 223 36.99 3.39 0.89
C HIS A 223 35.58 3.22 1.50
N GLU A 224 34.51 3.41 0.71
CA GLU A 224 33.13 3.20 1.15
C GLU A 224 32.91 1.79 1.71
N SER A 225 33.40 0.77 1.00
CA SER A 225 33.31 -0.63 1.41
C SER A 225 34.04 -0.91 2.74
N ASN A 226 35.20 -0.30 2.96
CA ASN A 226 35.97 -0.44 4.21
C ASN A 226 35.29 0.25 5.40
N VAL A 227 34.78 1.46 5.20
CA VAL A 227 34.02 2.21 6.22
C VAL A 227 32.74 1.45 6.59
N ASP A 228 31.98 0.97 5.61
CA ASP A 228 30.76 0.19 5.83
C ASP A 228 31.02 -1.11 6.62
N ALA A 229 32.12 -1.81 6.30
CA ALA A 229 32.52 -3.03 7.01
C ALA A 229 32.90 -2.74 8.48
N LYS A 230 33.64 -1.65 8.74
CA LYS A 230 34.02 -1.22 10.09
C LYS A 230 32.79 -0.73 10.88
N GLN A 231 31.90 0.04 10.26
CA GLN A 231 30.68 0.53 10.88
C GLN A 231 29.71 -0.61 11.25
N THR A 232 29.64 -1.64 10.40
CA THR A 232 28.88 -2.87 10.70
C THR A 232 29.43 -3.59 11.94
N LYS A 233 30.76 -3.69 12.09
CA LYS A 233 31.40 -4.26 13.29
C LYS A 233 31.12 -3.43 14.54
N ILE A 234 31.17 -2.10 14.44
CA ILE A 234 30.81 -1.19 15.53
C ILE A 234 29.36 -1.44 15.98
N ASN A 235 28.43 -1.59 15.03
CA ASN A 235 27.02 -1.85 15.32
C ASN A 235 26.82 -3.22 16.00
N ASP A 236 27.50 -4.28 15.55
CA ASP A 236 27.45 -5.60 16.19
C ASP A 236 27.99 -5.56 17.64
N ILE A 237 29.11 -4.86 17.88
CA ILE A 237 29.69 -4.71 19.23
C ILE A 237 28.74 -3.89 20.13
N LYS A 238 28.17 -2.78 19.65
CA LYS A 238 27.19 -1.98 20.41
C LYS A 238 25.95 -2.78 20.76
N THR A 239 25.45 -3.60 19.84
CA THR A 239 24.29 -4.48 20.08
C THR A 239 24.61 -5.51 21.16
N LYS A 240 25.78 -6.16 21.09
CA LYS A 240 26.25 -7.11 22.13
C LYS A 240 26.44 -6.43 23.49
N GLN A 241 27.01 -5.23 23.54
CA GLN A 241 27.17 -4.46 24.77
C GLN A 241 25.84 -4.04 25.37
N LYS A 242 24.87 -3.61 24.55
CA LYS A 242 23.52 -3.28 25.01
C LYS A 242 22.84 -4.51 25.61
N LEU A 243 22.93 -5.67 24.95
CA LEU A 243 22.40 -6.93 25.49
C LEU A 243 23.06 -7.32 26.81
N CYS A 244 24.39 -7.19 26.94
CA CYS A 244 25.11 -7.46 28.19
C CYS A 244 24.77 -6.45 29.29
N LYS A 245 24.66 -5.15 28.98
CA LYS A 245 24.28 -4.11 29.97
C LYS A 245 22.85 -4.28 30.45
N THR A 246 21.93 -4.66 29.55
CA THR A 246 20.54 -4.99 29.90
C THR A 246 20.47 -6.25 30.76
N ALA A 247 21.20 -7.32 30.40
CA ALA A 247 21.29 -8.53 31.22
C ALA A 247 21.92 -8.28 32.60
N ALA A 248 22.96 -7.44 32.69
CA ALA A 248 23.60 -7.08 33.96
C ALA A 248 22.70 -6.21 34.85
N LYS A 249 21.98 -5.24 34.28
CA LYS A 249 21.01 -4.40 35.03
C LYS A 249 19.81 -5.21 35.53
N ILE A 250 19.34 -6.16 34.75
CA ILE A 250 18.27 -7.09 35.16
C ILE A 250 18.78 -8.07 36.23
N GLY A 251 20.05 -8.51 36.15
CA GLY A 251 20.67 -9.34 37.19
C GLY A 251 20.96 -8.61 38.52
N LEU A 252 21.24 -7.31 38.48
CA LEU A 252 21.49 -6.49 39.67
C LEU A 252 20.20 -5.91 40.31
N GLY A 253 19.11 -5.76 39.55
CA GLY A 253 17.83 -5.25 40.04
C GLY A 253 16.91 -6.29 40.69
N VAL A 254 17.28 -7.57 40.63
CA VAL A 254 16.47 -8.70 41.16
C VAL A 254 17.28 -9.44 42.23
N VAL A 255 17.62 -8.74 43.33
CA VAL A 255 18.12 -9.37 44.57
C VAL A 255 16.98 -9.60 45.58
N GLY A 256 15.72 -9.24 45.24
CA GLY A 256 14.59 -9.36 46.16
C GLY A 256 13.64 -10.56 45.98
N GLY A 257 13.56 -11.18 44.81
CA GLY A 257 12.59 -12.26 44.61
C GLY A 257 12.46 -12.68 43.16
N THR A 258 12.36 -13.99 42.92
CA THR A 258 12.27 -14.70 41.62
C THR A 258 13.58 -15.18 40.97
N MET A 259 14.53 -15.70 41.74
CA MET A 259 15.62 -16.55 41.19
C MET A 259 15.29 -18.04 41.26
N GLY A 260 14.14 -18.46 40.73
CA GLY A 260 13.75 -19.86 40.59
C GLY A 260 13.99 -20.47 39.19
N ALA A 261 14.27 -19.66 38.17
CA ALA A 261 14.16 -20.08 36.76
C ALA A 261 15.49 -20.18 35.98
N MET A 262 16.66 -19.98 36.61
CA MET A 262 17.96 -19.96 35.91
C MET A 262 18.96 -21.02 36.41
N ALA A 263 18.51 -22.24 36.69
CA ALA A 263 19.40 -23.34 37.14
C ALA A 263 19.44 -24.58 36.22
N THR A 264 18.68 -24.64 35.13
CA THR A 264 18.78 -25.76 34.16
C THR A 264 19.46 -25.27 32.89
N GLY A 265 20.69 -25.74 32.69
CA GLY A 265 21.66 -25.23 31.71
C GLY A 265 21.12 -25.05 30.29
N GLY A 266 21.34 -23.85 29.75
CA GLY A 266 21.00 -23.49 28.37
C GLY A 266 20.77 -22.00 28.19
N LEU A 267 21.81 -21.18 28.40
CA LEU A 267 21.73 -19.73 28.23
C LEU A 267 21.66 -19.36 26.75
N SER A 268 20.45 -19.19 26.24
CA SER A 268 20.20 -18.36 25.05
C SER A 268 19.63 -17.00 25.51
N PRO A 269 20.06 -15.86 24.93
CA PRO A 269 19.56 -14.52 25.27
C PRO A 269 18.04 -14.37 25.21
N LEU A 270 17.35 -15.29 24.51
CA LEU A 270 15.90 -15.31 24.36
C LEU A 270 15.15 -15.83 25.61
N ALA A 271 15.78 -16.65 26.45
CA ALA A 271 15.16 -17.17 27.67
C ALA A 271 14.89 -16.05 28.70
N VAL A 272 15.73 -15.01 28.68
CA VAL A 272 15.56 -13.80 29.49
C VAL A 272 14.34 -12.99 29.02
N LEU A 273 14.09 -12.94 27.70
CA LEU A 273 12.95 -12.24 27.11
C LEU A 273 11.60 -12.93 27.40
N ALA A 274 11.58 -14.27 27.43
CA ALA A 274 10.38 -15.02 27.80
C ALA A 274 10.01 -14.86 29.30
N GLY A 275 11.00 -14.71 30.18
CA GLY A 275 10.78 -14.40 31.60
C GLY A 275 10.25 -12.98 31.86
N MET A 276 10.55 -12.03 30.96
CA MET A 276 10.10 -10.64 31.08
C MET A 276 8.63 -10.43 30.72
N GLY A 277 8.00 -11.34 29.97
CA GLY A 277 6.58 -11.26 29.62
C GLY A 277 5.64 -11.59 30.79
N ALA A 278 6.10 -12.37 31.77
CA ALA A 278 5.29 -12.77 32.93
C ALA A 278 5.58 -11.95 34.20
N GLY A 279 6.80 -11.41 34.36
CA GLY A 279 7.21 -10.68 35.57
C GLY A 279 6.89 -9.17 35.59
N ALA A 280 6.67 -8.54 34.43
CA ALA A 280 6.52 -7.08 34.36
C ALA A 280 5.10 -6.54 34.64
N LEU A 281 4.13 -7.41 34.94
CA LEU A 281 2.75 -7.00 35.23
C LEU A 281 2.39 -6.97 36.73
N ALA A 282 3.31 -7.32 37.64
CA ALA A 282 2.99 -7.46 39.06
C ALA A 282 3.70 -6.50 40.03
N GLY A 283 4.50 -5.53 39.56
CA GLY A 283 5.16 -4.60 40.47
C GLY A 283 5.47 -3.26 39.83
N GLY A 284 4.59 -2.28 40.05
CA GLY A 284 4.84 -0.89 39.68
C GLY A 284 6.03 -0.32 40.44
N VAL A 285 6.95 0.32 39.71
CA VAL A 285 7.43 1.71 39.86
C VAL A 285 8.74 1.82 39.07
N GLY A 286 8.74 2.65 38.02
CA GLY A 286 9.95 3.27 37.45
C GLY A 286 10.77 2.43 36.46
N ILE A 287 10.60 2.70 35.16
CA ILE A 287 11.61 3.29 34.26
C ILE A 287 10.97 3.39 32.85
N PRO A 288 10.30 4.51 32.51
CA PRO A 288 9.71 4.71 31.18
C PRO A 288 10.74 4.79 30.05
N VAL A 289 12.00 5.12 30.36
CA VAL A 289 13.07 5.35 29.38
C VAL A 289 13.56 4.07 28.69
N VAL A 290 13.58 2.93 29.41
CA VAL A 290 14.04 1.63 28.87
C VAL A 290 12.95 0.99 28.01
N GLY A 291 11.68 1.15 28.37
CA GLY A 291 10.56 0.72 27.52
C GLY A 291 10.53 1.45 26.19
N GLN A 292 10.79 2.76 26.19
CA GLN A 292 10.85 3.56 24.97
C GLN A 292 12.01 3.14 24.06
N THR A 293 13.23 3.01 24.59
CA THR A 293 14.41 2.65 23.77
C THR A 293 14.36 1.22 23.22
N ILE A 294 13.75 0.26 23.94
CA ILE A 294 13.52 -1.11 23.43
C ILE A 294 12.43 -1.09 22.35
N LYS A 295 11.37 -0.31 22.54
CA LYS A 295 10.28 -0.15 21.56
C LYS A 295 10.78 0.54 20.29
N ASP A 296 11.65 1.54 20.40
CA ASP A 296 12.21 2.27 19.28
C ASP A 296 13.22 1.41 18.50
N ALA A 297 14.11 0.67 19.19
CA ALA A 297 15.02 -0.26 18.52
C ALA A 297 14.28 -1.41 17.81
N GLY A 298 13.21 -1.94 18.42
CA GLY A 298 12.36 -2.93 17.78
C GLY A 298 11.57 -2.37 16.59
N LYS A 299 11.26 -1.07 16.59
CA LYS A 299 10.60 -0.40 15.48
C LYS A 299 11.52 -0.26 14.27
N ASP A 300 12.78 0.11 14.47
CA ASP A 300 13.76 0.24 13.38
C ASP A 300 14.04 -1.12 12.70
N ASP A 301 14.22 -2.19 13.49
CA ASP A 301 14.41 -3.55 12.95
C ASP A 301 13.15 -4.07 12.23
N LEU A 302 11.96 -3.76 12.77
CA LEU A 302 10.68 -4.08 12.13
C LEU A 302 10.53 -3.31 10.82
N ASP A 303 10.85 -2.02 10.79
CA ASP A 303 10.77 -1.18 9.60
C ASP A 303 11.75 -1.66 8.52
N LEU A 304 12.97 -2.07 8.88
CA LEU A 304 13.95 -2.61 7.95
C LEU A 304 13.48 -3.94 7.35
N THR A 305 12.93 -4.83 8.17
CA THR A 305 12.34 -6.10 7.72
C THR A 305 11.14 -5.85 6.80
N THR A 306 10.26 -4.93 7.18
CA THR A 306 9.05 -4.55 6.42
C THR A 306 9.43 -3.95 5.06
N ASN A 307 10.43 -3.06 5.03
CA ASN A 307 10.96 -2.46 3.81
C ASN A 307 11.60 -3.52 2.90
N TYR A 308 12.32 -4.48 3.47
CA TYR A 308 12.91 -5.58 2.71
C TYR A 308 11.85 -6.48 2.07
N ILE A 309 10.82 -6.88 2.83
CA ILE A 309 9.71 -7.70 2.32
C ILE A 309 8.98 -6.97 1.21
N THR A 310 8.57 -5.72 1.47
CA THR A 310 7.85 -4.88 0.51
C THR A 310 8.67 -4.67 -0.77
N LYS A 311 9.98 -4.42 -0.64
CA LYS A 311 10.88 -4.29 -1.79
C LYS A 311 11.01 -5.59 -2.58
N GLN A 312 11.21 -6.73 -1.93
CA GLN A 312 11.34 -8.02 -2.62
C GLN A 312 10.06 -8.41 -3.37
N VAL A 313 8.88 -8.21 -2.76
CA VAL A 313 7.60 -8.44 -3.46
C VAL A 313 7.42 -7.43 -4.60
N GLY A 314 7.74 -6.16 -4.36
CA GLY A 314 7.67 -5.09 -5.37
C GLY A 314 8.54 -5.37 -6.60
N ASP A 315 9.83 -5.67 -6.39
CA ASP A 315 10.78 -5.99 -7.45
C ASP A 315 10.29 -7.20 -8.28
N LYS A 316 9.81 -8.25 -7.60
CA LYS A 316 9.23 -9.43 -8.28
C LYS A 316 7.93 -9.13 -9.00
N LYS A 317 7.11 -8.19 -8.51
CA LYS A 317 5.89 -7.78 -9.20
C LYS A 317 6.21 -7.02 -10.47
N GLU A 318 7.22 -6.14 -10.46
CA GLU A 318 7.71 -5.46 -11.67
C GLU A 318 8.23 -6.44 -12.71
N GLU A 319 8.98 -7.48 -12.30
CA GLU A 319 9.37 -8.57 -13.20
C GLU A 319 8.14 -9.29 -13.81
N MET A 320 7.10 -9.54 -13.01
CA MET A 320 5.86 -10.18 -13.48
C MET A 320 5.06 -9.33 -14.46
N LYS A 321 5.29 -8.01 -14.53
CA LYS A 321 4.59 -7.16 -15.50
C LYS A 321 4.90 -7.54 -16.95
N LEU A 322 6.06 -8.15 -17.19
CA LEU A 322 6.48 -8.58 -18.53
C LEU A 322 5.92 -9.95 -18.92
N ASN A 323 5.37 -10.70 -17.96
CA ASN A 323 4.83 -12.03 -18.20
C ASN A 323 3.39 -11.97 -18.72
N ASN A 324 2.98 -12.97 -19.50
CA ASN A 324 1.59 -13.11 -19.93
C ASN A 324 0.67 -13.55 -18.77
N GLY A 325 -0.65 -13.42 -18.95
CA GLY A 325 -1.63 -13.74 -17.91
C GLY A 325 -1.52 -15.17 -17.39
N ASP A 326 -1.35 -16.14 -18.28
CA ASP A 326 -1.27 -17.57 -17.92
C ASP A 326 -0.02 -17.87 -17.09
N THR A 327 1.11 -17.26 -17.41
CA THR A 327 2.37 -17.40 -16.64
C THR A 327 2.22 -16.79 -15.26
N VAL A 328 1.56 -15.64 -15.14
CA VAL A 328 1.27 -15.01 -13.84
C VAL A 328 0.38 -15.91 -12.98
N LEU A 329 -0.69 -16.49 -13.56
CA LEU A 329 -1.58 -17.41 -12.86
C LEU A 329 -0.88 -18.70 -12.44
N ALA A 330 -0.09 -19.31 -13.33
CA ALA A 330 0.69 -20.50 -13.00
C ALA A 330 1.70 -20.24 -11.88
N THR A 331 2.40 -19.09 -11.93
CA THR A 331 3.39 -18.72 -10.92
C THR A 331 2.76 -18.44 -9.56
N MET A 332 1.54 -17.90 -9.53
CA MET A 332 0.80 -17.61 -8.29
C MET A 332 0.51 -18.87 -7.46
N ASP A 333 0.28 -20.00 -8.11
CA ASP A 333 -0.12 -21.27 -7.47
C ASP A 333 1.03 -22.31 -7.43
N ASP A 334 2.18 -22.03 -8.03
CA ASP A 334 3.35 -22.91 -8.05
C ASP A 334 4.08 -22.92 -6.69
N ALA A 335 3.88 -24.00 -5.92
CA ALA A 335 4.50 -24.19 -4.61
C ALA A 335 6.04 -24.32 -4.63
N THR A 336 6.66 -24.53 -5.79
CA THR A 336 8.12 -24.57 -5.93
C THR A 336 8.74 -23.17 -5.94
N LYS A 337 7.94 -22.13 -6.18
CA LYS A 337 8.39 -20.73 -6.16
C LYS A 337 8.45 -20.18 -4.75
N SER A 338 9.30 -19.17 -4.54
CA SER A 338 9.40 -18.48 -3.25
C SER A 338 8.09 -17.76 -2.92
N THR A 339 7.82 -17.57 -1.63
CA THR A 339 6.64 -16.81 -1.16
C THR A 339 6.58 -15.41 -1.77
N PHE A 340 7.72 -14.73 -1.88
CA PHE A 340 7.82 -13.41 -2.54
C PHE A 340 7.35 -13.44 -4.00
N VAL A 341 7.77 -14.44 -4.77
CA VAL A 341 7.40 -14.59 -6.19
C VAL A 341 5.92 -14.91 -6.34
N ARG A 342 5.38 -15.82 -5.51
CA ARG A 342 3.95 -16.16 -5.54
C ARG A 342 3.07 -14.97 -5.14
N SER A 343 3.47 -14.22 -4.13
CA SER A 343 2.73 -13.03 -3.69
C SER A 343 2.81 -11.88 -4.68
N ALA A 344 3.96 -11.68 -5.33
CA ALA A 344 4.11 -10.76 -6.45
C ALA A 344 3.20 -11.14 -7.62
N ALA A 345 3.18 -12.43 -8.01
CA ALA A 345 2.28 -12.94 -9.04
C ALA A 345 0.81 -12.78 -8.66
N ALA A 346 0.43 -13.02 -7.39
CA ALA A 346 -0.92 -12.77 -6.90
C ALA A 346 -1.30 -11.27 -6.99
N MET A 347 -0.40 -10.38 -6.59
CA MET A 347 -0.61 -8.92 -6.69
C MET A 347 -0.73 -8.47 -8.15
N GLU A 348 0.03 -9.06 -9.07
CA GLU A 348 -0.07 -8.76 -10.50
C GLU A 348 -1.36 -9.33 -11.11
N ALA A 349 -1.73 -10.56 -10.76
CA ALA A 349 -3.00 -11.16 -11.14
C ALA A 349 -4.20 -10.33 -10.65
N MET A 350 -4.10 -9.79 -9.43
CA MET A 350 -5.07 -8.84 -8.91
C MET A 350 -5.09 -7.56 -9.73
N SER A 351 -3.93 -6.94 -9.96
CA SER A 351 -3.78 -5.69 -10.72
C SER A 351 -4.40 -5.75 -12.11
N ARG A 352 -4.34 -6.93 -12.75
CA ARG A 352 -4.81 -7.17 -14.13
C ARG A 352 -6.23 -7.73 -14.23
N LYS A 353 -6.93 -7.92 -13.11
CA LYS A 353 -8.25 -8.58 -13.08
C LYS A 353 -8.23 -10.02 -13.65
N LEU A 354 -7.10 -10.75 -13.49
CA LEU A 354 -6.94 -12.12 -14.00
C LEU A 354 -7.56 -13.20 -13.10
N ILE A 355 -7.92 -12.84 -11.86
CA ILE A 355 -8.52 -13.75 -10.90
C ILE A 355 -9.91 -13.26 -10.51
N ASN A 356 -10.77 -14.17 -10.06
CA ASN A 356 -12.06 -13.78 -9.52
C ASN A 356 -11.93 -13.25 -8.08
N LEU A 357 -12.98 -12.58 -7.60
CA LEU A 357 -13.02 -11.96 -6.27
C LEU A 357 -12.69 -12.94 -5.13
N LYS A 358 -13.28 -14.14 -5.17
CA LYS A 358 -13.07 -15.17 -4.14
C LYS A 358 -11.60 -15.58 -4.06
N THR A 359 -10.95 -15.69 -5.21
CA THR A 359 -9.52 -16.00 -5.31
C THR A 359 -8.67 -14.83 -4.81
N ALA A 360 -9.03 -13.59 -5.13
CA ALA A 360 -8.38 -12.39 -4.63
C ALA A 360 -8.46 -12.29 -3.08
N GLN A 361 -9.63 -12.53 -2.48
CA GLN A 361 -9.82 -12.59 -1.03
C GLN A 361 -8.95 -13.69 -0.39
N ARG A 362 -8.94 -14.89 -0.97
CA ARG A 362 -8.11 -16.01 -0.48
C ARG A 362 -6.62 -15.65 -0.54
N LYS A 363 -6.15 -15.07 -1.65
CA LYS A 363 -4.75 -14.69 -1.84
C LYS A 363 -4.35 -13.52 -0.93
N ARG A 364 -5.25 -12.57 -0.66
CA ARG A 364 -5.05 -11.53 0.36
C ARG A 364 -4.75 -12.15 1.72
N GLU A 365 -5.56 -13.12 2.16
CA GLU A 365 -5.37 -13.78 3.45
C GLU A 365 -4.11 -14.65 3.48
N GLU A 366 -3.80 -15.33 2.37
CA GLU A 366 -2.54 -16.08 2.21
C GLU A 366 -1.32 -15.15 2.35
N ILE A 367 -1.33 -13.98 1.70
CA ILE A 367 -0.26 -12.97 1.81
C ILE A 367 -0.17 -12.45 3.25
N ASN A 368 -1.31 -12.09 3.86
CA ASN A 368 -1.39 -11.62 5.24
C ASN A 368 -0.76 -12.63 6.22
N THR A 369 -1.14 -13.90 6.10
CA THR A 369 -0.62 -14.99 6.93
C THR A 369 0.87 -15.23 6.67
N THR A 370 1.30 -15.21 5.40
CA THR A 370 2.67 -15.51 5.00
C THR A 370 3.67 -14.48 5.51
N PHE A 371 3.30 -13.20 5.50
CA PHE A 371 4.17 -12.09 5.94
C PHE A 371 3.80 -11.53 7.31
N GLY A 372 3.02 -12.27 8.10
CA GLY A 372 2.72 -11.91 9.50
C GLY A 372 2.01 -10.56 9.66
N GLY A 373 1.16 -10.18 8.70
CA GLY A 373 0.44 -8.90 8.75
C GLY A 373 1.32 -7.67 8.52
N ASP A 374 2.37 -7.79 7.70
CA ASP A 374 3.18 -6.67 7.25
C ASP A 374 2.29 -5.52 6.71
N LYS A 375 2.23 -4.41 7.45
CA LYS A 375 1.29 -3.33 7.18
C LYS A 375 1.57 -2.62 5.85
N LYS A 376 2.83 -2.52 5.42
CA LYS A 376 3.19 -1.81 4.17
C LYS A 376 2.80 -2.65 2.97
N LEU A 377 3.14 -3.94 2.98
CA LEU A 377 2.75 -4.88 1.94
C LEU A 377 1.22 -5.03 1.88
N MET A 378 0.56 -5.20 3.02
CA MET A 378 -0.90 -5.30 3.06
C MET A 378 -1.58 -4.01 2.61
N GLY A 379 -1.00 -2.83 2.88
CA GLY A 379 -1.48 -1.57 2.32
C GLY A 379 -1.43 -1.55 0.78
N GLN A 380 -0.39 -2.12 0.17
CA GLN A 380 -0.31 -2.26 -1.29
C GLN A 380 -1.32 -3.28 -1.84
N VAL A 381 -1.51 -4.41 -1.17
CA VAL A 381 -2.52 -5.41 -1.54
C VAL A 381 -3.91 -4.82 -1.43
N ASP A 382 -4.21 -4.13 -0.32
CA ASP A 382 -5.50 -3.50 -0.08
C ASP A 382 -5.77 -2.39 -1.11
N ALA A 383 -4.78 -1.58 -1.48
CA ALA A 383 -4.94 -0.59 -2.56
C ALA A 383 -5.23 -1.24 -3.94
N LEU A 384 -4.63 -2.41 -4.22
CA LEU A 384 -4.91 -3.15 -5.45
C LEU A 384 -6.33 -3.75 -5.45
N LEU A 385 -6.77 -4.26 -4.30
CA LEU A 385 -8.11 -4.78 -4.11
C LEU A 385 -9.15 -3.67 -4.18
N ASP A 386 -8.91 -2.53 -3.53
CA ASP A 386 -9.81 -1.38 -3.56
C ASP A 386 -10.06 -0.91 -4.99
N LYS A 387 -8.99 -0.82 -5.78
CA LYS A 387 -9.06 -0.43 -7.18
C LYS A 387 -9.74 -1.45 -8.09
N ASN A 388 -9.48 -2.75 -7.90
CA ASN A 388 -9.85 -3.78 -8.90
C ASN A 388 -10.97 -4.71 -8.44
N TYR A 389 -11.17 -4.82 -7.14
CA TYR A 389 -12.03 -5.77 -6.45
C TYR A 389 -12.60 -5.16 -5.15
N PRO A 390 -13.36 -4.06 -5.21
CA PRO A 390 -13.81 -3.37 -3.99
C PRO A 390 -14.52 -4.31 -3.01
N GLY A 391 -15.27 -5.30 -3.50
CA GLY A 391 -15.91 -6.33 -2.66
C GLY A 391 -14.97 -7.28 -1.89
N ALA A 392 -13.64 -7.20 -2.09
CA ALA A 392 -12.61 -7.97 -1.39
C ALA A 392 -11.82 -7.15 -0.39
N THR A 393 -12.11 -5.85 -0.28
CA THR A 393 -11.44 -5.00 0.70
C THR A 393 -11.89 -5.34 2.11
N LYS A 394 -11.08 -4.91 3.08
CA LYS A 394 -11.34 -5.13 4.50
C LYS A 394 -12.73 -4.66 4.95
N PRO A 395 -13.25 -3.47 4.56
CA PRO A 395 -14.60 -3.07 4.91
C PRO A 395 -15.67 -4.12 4.57
N PHE A 396 -15.66 -4.71 3.37
CA PHE A 396 -16.66 -5.73 3.00
C PHE A 396 -16.51 -7.04 3.78
N VAL A 397 -15.29 -7.38 4.21
CA VAL A 397 -15.05 -8.52 5.10
C VAL A 397 -15.60 -8.21 6.50
N ASP A 398 -15.30 -7.01 7.01
CA ASP A 398 -15.67 -6.55 8.35
C ASP A 398 -17.18 -6.31 8.48
N LEU A 399 -17.92 -6.10 7.38
CA LEU A 399 -19.41 -6.10 7.38
C LEU A 399 -20.01 -7.41 7.92
N LYS A 400 -19.26 -8.53 7.84
CA LYS A 400 -19.66 -9.83 8.41
C LYS A 400 -19.15 -10.07 9.82
N SER A 401 -18.39 -9.13 10.39
CA SER A 401 -17.78 -9.30 11.71
C SER A 401 -18.85 -9.40 12.78
N SER A 402 -18.64 -10.29 13.76
CA SER A 402 -19.43 -10.32 14.99
C SER A 402 -19.06 -9.17 15.94
N ASN A 403 -17.91 -8.52 15.72
CA ASN A 403 -17.53 -7.32 16.46
C ASN A 403 -18.29 -6.10 15.93
N LEU A 404 -19.21 -5.57 16.75
CA LEU A 404 -20.05 -4.42 16.41
C LEU A 404 -19.25 -3.16 16.05
N ALA A 405 -18.09 -2.95 16.67
CA ALA A 405 -17.27 -1.77 16.39
C ALA A 405 -16.63 -1.82 14.99
N ASP A 406 -16.10 -2.99 14.62
CA ASP A 406 -15.51 -3.21 13.30
C ASP A 406 -16.59 -3.14 12.22
N LYS A 407 -17.75 -3.75 12.49
CA LYS A 407 -18.91 -3.70 11.60
C LYS A 407 -19.39 -2.27 11.37
N ALA A 408 -19.62 -1.49 12.43
CA ALA A 408 -20.09 -0.10 12.31
C ALA A 408 -19.08 0.79 11.56
N LYS A 409 -17.77 0.57 11.77
CA LYS A 409 -16.73 1.27 11.01
C LYS A 409 -16.76 0.89 9.53
N ALA A 410 -16.93 -0.39 9.23
CA ALA A 410 -17.06 -0.89 7.87
C ALA A 410 -18.31 -0.34 7.17
N GLU A 411 -19.44 -0.29 7.87
CA GLU A 411 -20.70 0.26 7.34
C GLU A 411 -20.53 1.72 6.89
N ARG A 412 -19.90 2.56 7.72
CA ARG A 412 -19.61 3.97 7.38
C ARG A 412 -18.67 4.11 6.19
N LEU A 413 -17.58 3.35 6.17
CA LEU A 413 -16.61 3.43 5.06
C LEU A 413 -17.25 3.00 3.74
N VAL A 414 -18.05 1.95 3.75
CA VAL A 414 -18.75 1.49 2.55
C VAL A 414 -19.77 2.54 2.09
N GLU A 415 -20.53 3.13 3.02
CA GLU A 415 -21.47 4.22 2.70
C GLU A 415 -20.75 5.42 2.03
N GLU A 416 -19.65 5.90 2.64
CA GLU A 416 -18.85 7.03 2.16
C GLU A 416 -18.29 6.79 0.74
N GLN A 417 -17.75 5.58 0.49
CA GLN A 417 -17.18 5.19 -0.81
C GLN A 417 -18.21 5.16 -1.96
N TYR A 418 -19.49 4.96 -1.66
CA TYR A 418 -20.53 5.02 -2.69
C TYR A 418 -21.10 6.43 -2.85
N GLU A 419 -21.20 7.17 -1.75
CA GLU A 419 -21.63 8.57 -1.76
C GLU A 419 -20.69 9.40 -2.64
N ASP A 420 -19.37 9.31 -2.40
CA ASP A 420 -18.34 10.03 -3.16
C ASP A 420 -18.18 9.52 -4.60
N GLY A 421 -18.63 8.29 -4.88
CA GLY A 421 -18.55 7.65 -6.19
C GLY A 421 -17.20 7.02 -6.52
N SER A 422 -16.33 6.80 -5.52
CA SER A 422 -15.11 6.01 -5.64
C SER A 422 -15.40 4.56 -6.03
N HIS A 423 -16.58 4.05 -5.68
CA HIS A 423 -17.08 2.75 -6.11
C HIS A 423 -18.45 2.83 -6.80
N THR A 424 -18.68 1.91 -7.74
CA THR A 424 -19.99 1.70 -8.36
C THR A 424 -20.48 0.27 -8.12
N MET A 425 -21.79 0.06 -8.17
CA MET A 425 -22.36 -1.29 -8.02
C MET A 425 -21.81 -2.29 -9.07
N LYS A 426 -21.39 -1.80 -10.24
CA LYS A 426 -20.86 -2.64 -11.33
C LYS A 426 -19.53 -3.29 -10.94
N ASP A 427 -18.74 -2.64 -10.11
CA ASP A 427 -17.38 -3.07 -9.73
C ASP A 427 -17.38 -4.18 -8.67
N ILE A 428 -18.53 -4.48 -8.08
CA ILE A 428 -18.65 -5.34 -6.91
C ILE A 428 -19.44 -6.59 -7.27
N ASP A 429 -19.07 -7.74 -6.71
CA ASP A 429 -19.74 -9.00 -7.00
C ASP A 429 -21.14 -9.03 -6.35
N GLY A 430 -21.99 -9.95 -6.83
CA GLY A 430 -23.36 -10.05 -6.33
C GLY A 430 -23.47 -10.35 -4.83
N LYS A 431 -22.50 -11.05 -4.22
CA LYS A 431 -22.55 -11.35 -2.78
C LYS A 431 -22.18 -10.13 -1.94
N SER A 432 -21.11 -9.41 -2.30
CA SER A 432 -20.74 -8.19 -1.57
C SER A 432 -21.78 -7.09 -1.77
N LEU A 433 -22.41 -6.97 -2.96
CA LEU A 433 -23.56 -6.09 -3.18
C LEU A 433 -24.73 -6.42 -2.25
N ALA A 434 -25.05 -7.70 -2.09
CA ALA A 434 -26.14 -8.13 -1.22
C ALA A 434 -25.85 -7.82 0.27
N LEU A 435 -24.58 -7.94 0.69
CA LEU A 435 -24.17 -7.64 2.05
C LEU A 435 -24.15 -6.15 2.38
N SER A 436 -23.78 -5.32 1.40
CA SER A 436 -23.71 -3.87 1.58
C SER A 436 -24.99 -3.14 1.17
N ILE A 437 -26.11 -3.84 0.97
CA ILE A 437 -27.29 -3.26 0.33
C ILE A 437 -27.91 -2.15 1.17
N ASP A 438 -27.87 -2.30 2.49
CA ASP A 438 -28.39 -1.30 3.41
C ASP A 438 -27.56 -0.03 3.28
N GLN A 439 -26.24 -0.12 3.40
CA GLN A 439 -25.31 1.01 3.27
C GLN A 439 -25.42 1.68 1.89
N LEU A 440 -25.53 0.87 0.83
CA LEU A 440 -25.78 1.34 -0.54
C LEU A 440 -27.09 2.15 -0.63
N SER A 441 -28.15 1.65 -0.01
CA SER A 441 -29.46 2.32 -0.02
C SER A 441 -29.44 3.63 0.77
N GLU A 442 -28.58 3.73 1.78
CA GLU A 442 -28.42 4.91 2.64
C GLU A 442 -27.57 5.99 2.00
N GLY A 443 -26.39 5.63 1.49
CA GLY A 443 -25.39 6.54 0.93
C GLY A 443 -25.66 6.96 -0.52
N LEU A 444 -26.34 6.14 -1.32
CA LEU A 444 -26.66 6.51 -2.72
C LEU A 444 -27.99 7.25 -2.83
N LYS A 445 -27.95 8.43 -3.46
CA LYS A 445 -29.14 9.12 -3.96
C LYS A 445 -29.95 8.18 -4.87
N THR A 446 -31.28 8.25 -4.78
CA THR A 446 -32.20 7.34 -5.49
C THR A 446 -31.97 7.31 -7.00
N SER A 447 -31.73 8.47 -7.63
CA SER A 447 -31.41 8.54 -9.06
C SER A 447 -30.10 7.81 -9.40
N LYS A 448 -29.03 8.04 -8.63
CA LYS A 448 -27.71 7.39 -8.81
C LYS A 448 -27.82 5.88 -8.60
N PHE A 449 -28.55 5.43 -7.57
CA PHE A 449 -28.83 4.01 -7.32
C PHE A 449 -29.54 3.37 -8.52
N ILE A 450 -30.61 3.97 -9.03
CA ILE A 450 -31.37 3.42 -10.18
C ILE A 450 -30.49 3.37 -11.43
N SER A 451 -29.68 4.40 -11.68
CA SER A 451 -28.75 4.42 -12.82
C SER A 451 -27.75 3.26 -12.73
N GLN A 452 -27.06 3.13 -11.59
CA GLN A 452 -26.08 2.05 -11.39
C GLN A 452 -26.73 0.67 -11.42
N PHE A 453 -27.95 0.52 -10.89
CA PHE A 453 -28.72 -0.72 -10.94
C PHE A 453 -29.01 -1.16 -12.38
N LYS A 454 -29.41 -0.23 -13.26
CA LYS A 454 -29.70 -0.52 -14.68
C LYS A 454 -28.45 -0.97 -15.45
N GLU A 455 -27.26 -0.58 -15.01
CA GLU A 455 -25.98 -0.99 -15.61
C GLU A 455 -25.50 -2.38 -15.17
N LEU A 456 -26.16 -2.98 -14.17
CA LEU A 456 -25.86 -4.33 -13.71
C LEU A 456 -26.40 -5.39 -14.68
N ASN A 457 -25.71 -6.52 -14.78
CA ASN A 457 -26.27 -7.70 -15.44
C ASN A 457 -27.41 -8.33 -14.61
N ASP A 458 -28.23 -9.15 -15.25
CA ASP A 458 -29.43 -9.76 -14.64
C ASP A 458 -29.13 -10.51 -13.34
N GLY A 459 -27.99 -11.20 -13.27
CA GLY A 459 -27.56 -11.92 -12.07
C GLY A 459 -27.31 -10.99 -10.88
N LYS A 460 -26.63 -9.86 -11.10
CA LYS A 460 -26.39 -8.84 -10.06
C LYS A 460 -27.67 -8.07 -9.73
N GLN A 461 -28.50 -7.72 -10.72
CA GLN A 461 -29.81 -7.11 -10.48
C GLN A 461 -30.69 -7.98 -9.57
N SER A 462 -30.74 -9.28 -9.84
CA SER A 462 -31.48 -10.26 -9.04
C SER A 462 -30.94 -10.40 -7.62
N ALA A 463 -29.62 -10.29 -7.43
CA ALA A 463 -28.99 -10.29 -6.11
C ALA A 463 -29.38 -9.03 -5.31
N VAL A 464 -29.34 -7.87 -5.95
CA VAL A 464 -29.73 -6.59 -5.34
C VAL A 464 -31.22 -6.60 -4.96
N ILE A 465 -32.11 -7.05 -5.85
CA ILE A 465 -33.55 -7.13 -5.54
C ILE A 465 -33.81 -8.02 -4.33
N ARG A 466 -33.21 -9.21 -4.27
CA ARG A 466 -33.37 -10.13 -3.14
C ARG A 466 -32.84 -9.53 -1.84
N ALA A 467 -31.69 -8.86 -1.90
CA ALA A 467 -31.10 -8.22 -0.74
C ALA A 467 -31.98 -7.07 -0.22
N LEU A 468 -32.50 -6.23 -1.12
CA LEU A 468 -33.45 -5.17 -0.77
C LEU A 468 -34.75 -5.73 -0.17
N GLN A 469 -35.25 -6.87 -0.66
CA GLN A 469 -36.44 -7.53 -0.10
C GLN A 469 -36.22 -8.07 1.31
N GLY A 470 -34.99 -8.49 1.63
CA GLY A 470 -34.62 -8.94 2.97
C GLY A 470 -34.33 -7.78 3.94
N SER A 471 -34.26 -6.54 3.45
CA SER A 471 -33.98 -5.38 4.28
C SER A 471 -35.23 -4.82 4.96
N ASN A 472 -35.08 -4.49 6.24
CA ASN A 472 -36.12 -3.80 7.01
C ASN A 472 -35.97 -2.26 6.96
N ASN A 473 -34.97 -1.75 6.23
CA ASN A 473 -34.72 -0.32 6.11
C ASN A 473 -35.71 0.32 5.12
N TYR A 474 -36.37 1.41 5.51
CA TYR A 474 -37.26 2.16 4.63
C TYR A 474 -36.55 2.64 3.36
N LYS A 475 -35.31 3.13 3.45
CA LYS A 475 -34.55 3.58 2.27
C LYS A 475 -34.31 2.42 1.29
N ALA A 476 -33.98 1.23 1.79
CA ALA A 476 -33.86 0.03 0.97
C ALA A 476 -35.20 -0.33 0.30
N GLN A 477 -36.30 -0.33 1.04
CA GLN A 477 -37.64 -0.57 0.49
C GLN A 477 -38.05 0.49 -0.56
N GLU A 478 -37.69 1.75 -0.34
CA GLU A 478 -37.87 2.82 -1.34
C GLU A 478 -37.09 2.52 -2.62
N LYS A 479 -35.81 2.13 -2.53
CA LYS A 479 -35.04 1.71 -3.72
C LYS A 479 -35.69 0.50 -4.38
N LEU A 480 -36.16 -0.47 -3.60
CA LEU A 480 -36.85 -1.67 -4.10
C LEU A 480 -38.08 -1.30 -4.91
N ALA A 481 -38.89 -0.36 -4.43
CA ALA A 481 -40.08 0.12 -5.16
C ALA A 481 -39.69 0.74 -6.51
N HIS A 482 -38.61 1.52 -6.54
CA HIS A 482 -38.06 2.11 -7.75
C HIS A 482 -37.48 1.11 -8.75
N VAL A 483 -37.00 -0.06 -8.33
CA VAL A 483 -36.47 -1.10 -9.25
C VAL A 483 -37.47 -2.23 -9.56
N THR A 484 -38.46 -2.47 -8.69
CA THR A 484 -39.50 -3.50 -8.85
C THR A 484 -40.92 -2.93 -8.91
N ASN A 485 -41.68 -2.85 -7.82
CA ASN A 485 -42.95 -2.14 -7.72
C ASN A 485 -43.28 -1.89 -6.24
N ILE A 486 -44.23 -0.99 -5.98
CA ILE A 486 -44.62 -0.55 -4.63
C ILE A 486 -45.14 -1.72 -3.77
N ASN A 487 -45.88 -2.64 -4.36
CA ASN A 487 -46.47 -3.77 -3.64
C ASN A 487 -45.42 -4.82 -3.26
N THR A 488 -44.46 -5.09 -4.13
CA THR A 488 -43.31 -5.95 -3.84
C THR A 488 -42.42 -5.34 -2.76
N ALA A 489 -42.28 -4.01 -2.74
CA ALA A 489 -41.40 -3.33 -1.79
C ALA A 489 -41.97 -3.22 -0.37
N PHE A 490 -43.25 -2.88 -0.25
CA PHE A 490 -43.86 -2.59 1.06
C PHE A 490 -44.91 -3.65 1.48
N GLY A 491 -45.25 -4.59 0.61
CA GLY A 491 -46.36 -5.52 0.83
C GLY A 491 -47.74 -4.88 0.62
N PRO A 492 -48.82 -5.66 0.57
CA PRO A 492 -50.17 -5.14 0.32
C PRO A 492 -50.68 -4.20 1.42
N GLY A 493 -50.37 -4.47 2.70
CA GLY A 493 -50.94 -3.78 3.88
C GLY A 493 -50.21 -2.53 4.39
N ALA A 494 -49.04 -2.18 3.87
CA ALA A 494 -48.22 -1.09 4.42
C ALA A 494 -48.61 0.32 3.92
N SER A 495 -49.85 0.74 4.22
CA SER A 495 -50.42 2.01 3.73
C SER A 495 -49.58 3.25 4.06
N ALA A 496 -49.00 3.32 5.27
CA ALA A 496 -48.17 4.44 5.70
C ALA A 496 -46.87 4.58 4.88
N ASN A 497 -46.15 3.48 4.67
CA ASN A 497 -44.91 3.49 3.89
C ASN A 497 -45.17 3.74 2.40
N LYS A 498 -46.25 3.17 1.85
CA LYS A 498 -46.69 3.46 0.48
C LYS A 498 -46.99 4.94 0.29
N LYS A 499 -47.70 5.56 1.24
CA LYS A 499 -47.98 7.00 1.22
C LYS A 499 -46.69 7.82 1.28
N LYS A 500 -45.77 7.49 2.19
CA LYS A 500 -44.49 8.17 2.29
C LYS A 500 -43.69 8.08 0.98
N PHE A 501 -43.71 6.93 0.33
CA PHE A 501 -43.08 6.72 -0.97
C PHE A 501 -43.73 7.54 -2.08
N THR A 502 -45.07 7.50 -2.21
CA THR A 502 -45.76 8.29 -3.24
C THR A 502 -45.56 9.79 -3.05
N GLN A 503 -45.41 10.25 -1.80
CA GLN A 503 -45.11 11.64 -1.46
C GLN A 503 -43.66 12.03 -1.77
N SER A 504 -42.71 11.09 -1.81
CA SER A 504 -41.32 11.37 -2.18
C SER A 504 -41.07 11.38 -3.70
N LEU A 505 -42.01 10.88 -4.51
CA LEU A 505 -41.88 10.85 -5.96
C LEU A 505 -41.86 12.25 -6.58
N THR A 506 -40.83 12.50 -7.38
CA THR A 506 -40.77 13.65 -8.29
C THR A 506 -41.63 13.42 -9.54
N LEU A 507 -42.03 14.49 -10.24
CA LEU A 507 -42.78 14.37 -11.50
C LEU A 507 -42.01 13.57 -12.56
N ALA A 508 -40.68 13.72 -12.61
CA ALA A 508 -39.83 12.97 -13.53
C ALA A 508 -39.88 11.46 -13.24
N GLN A 509 -39.78 11.07 -11.97
CA GLN A 509 -39.88 9.66 -11.56
C GLN A 509 -41.29 9.10 -11.79
N LEU A 510 -42.33 9.87 -11.50
CA LEU A 510 -43.71 9.49 -11.79
C LEU A 510 -43.91 9.24 -13.29
N ASN A 511 -43.43 10.15 -14.13
CA ASN A 511 -43.49 10.02 -15.58
C ASN A 511 -42.67 8.83 -16.09
N ASP A 512 -41.50 8.55 -15.51
CA ASP A 512 -40.71 7.37 -15.88
C ASP A 512 -41.51 6.09 -15.57
N VAL A 513 -42.09 5.96 -14.38
CA VAL A 513 -42.93 4.80 -14.03
C VAL A 513 -44.14 4.67 -14.95
N LEU A 514 -44.76 5.78 -15.37
CA LEU A 514 -45.92 5.75 -16.28
C LEU A 514 -45.55 5.44 -17.73
N LYS A 515 -44.37 5.86 -18.20
CA LYS A 515 -43.94 5.68 -19.60
C LYS A 515 -43.21 4.35 -19.83
N SER A 516 -42.35 3.96 -18.89
CA SER A 516 -41.44 2.81 -19.03
C SER A 516 -41.80 1.65 -18.08
N GLY A 517 -42.76 1.85 -17.18
CA GLY A 517 -43.17 0.82 -16.23
C GLY A 517 -44.00 -0.29 -16.87
N LYS A 518 -43.76 -1.53 -16.41
CA LYS A 518 -44.67 -2.66 -16.67
C LYS A 518 -46.07 -2.32 -16.12
N ALA A 519 -47.13 -2.86 -16.74
CA ALA A 519 -48.52 -2.59 -16.38
C ALA A 519 -48.81 -2.78 -14.87
N GLU A 520 -48.18 -3.77 -14.24
CA GLU A 520 -48.29 -4.02 -12.79
C GLU A 520 -47.74 -2.87 -11.93
N ARG A 521 -46.64 -2.22 -12.35
CA ARG A 521 -46.07 -1.06 -11.63
C ARG A 521 -47.01 0.13 -11.71
N ILE A 522 -47.58 0.35 -12.90
CA ILE A 522 -48.54 1.43 -13.16
C ILE A 522 -49.79 1.21 -12.29
N LYS A 523 -50.34 -0.01 -12.27
CA LYS A 523 -51.50 -0.36 -11.45
C LYS A 523 -51.23 -0.17 -9.96
N ALA A 524 -50.10 -0.68 -9.45
CA ALA A 524 -49.74 -0.52 -8.04
C ALA A 524 -49.58 0.95 -7.63
N LEU A 525 -49.05 1.79 -8.52
CA LEU A 525 -48.94 3.24 -8.32
C LEU A 525 -50.31 3.92 -8.36
N GLN A 526 -51.17 3.55 -9.33
CA GLN A 526 -52.53 4.04 -9.42
C GLN A 526 -53.34 3.69 -8.17
N ASP A 527 -53.26 2.45 -7.67
CA ASP A 527 -53.94 2.03 -6.46
C ASP A 527 -53.46 2.83 -5.24
N ALA A 528 -52.15 3.07 -5.12
CA ALA A 528 -51.58 3.87 -4.03
C ALA A 528 -52.01 5.35 -4.07
N VAL A 529 -52.18 5.93 -5.26
CA VAL A 529 -52.61 7.33 -5.46
C VAL A 529 -54.12 7.48 -5.39
N ALA A 530 -54.90 6.52 -5.92
CA ALA A 530 -56.35 6.55 -5.97
C ALA A 530 -56.97 6.55 -4.57
N ILE A 531 -56.30 5.91 -3.61
CA ILE A 531 -56.71 5.93 -2.20
C ILE A 531 -56.72 7.36 -1.63
N ASN A 532 -55.84 8.27 -2.09
CA ASN A 532 -55.93 9.69 -1.76
C ASN A 532 -55.06 10.56 -2.69
N LYS A 533 -55.67 11.45 -3.49
CA LYS A 533 -54.92 12.39 -4.36
C LYS A 533 -53.95 13.29 -3.58
N SER A 534 -54.19 13.50 -2.28
CA SER A 534 -53.28 14.24 -1.39
C SER A 534 -51.96 13.48 -1.11
N ASN A 535 -51.82 12.24 -1.58
CA ASN A 535 -50.62 11.41 -1.38
C ASN A 535 -49.52 11.67 -2.43
N LEU A 536 -49.78 12.48 -3.46
CA LEU A 536 -48.71 12.98 -4.33
C LEU A 536 -47.98 14.14 -3.65
N SER A 537 -46.71 14.35 -3.98
CA SER A 537 -45.99 15.53 -3.48
C SER A 537 -46.71 16.81 -3.91
N GLN A 538 -46.69 17.85 -3.06
CA GLN A 538 -47.34 19.13 -3.36
C GLN A 538 -46.79 19.75 -4.66
N VAL A 539 -45.51 19.52 -4.96
CA VAL A 539 -44.87 19.90 -6.23
C VAL A 539 -45.55 19.21 -7.42
N VAL A 540 -45.75 17.90 -7.35
CA VAL A 540 -46.44 17.13 -8.40
C VAL A 540 -47.89 17.59 -8.54
N GLN A 541 -48.59 17.81 -7.42
CA GLN A 541 -49.97 18.30 -7.43
C GLN A 541 -50.08 19.68 -8.10
N ASN A 542 -49.20 20.61 -7.74
CA ASN A 542 -49.16 21.95 -8.33
C ASN A 542 -48.84 21.89 -9.83
N GLN A 543 -47.90 21.05 -10.25
CA GLN A 543 -47.55 20.88 -11.67
C GLN A 543 -48.69 20.25 -12.47
N LEU A 544 -49.38 19.25 -11.92
CA LEU A 544 -50.56 18.64 -12.53
C LEU A 544 -51.71 19.65 -12.63
N GLY A 545 -51.94 20.45 -11.58
CA GLY A 545 -52.92 21.53 -11.58
C GLY A 545 -52.63 22.59 -12.65
N ASN A 546 -51.37 23.02 -12.76
CA ASN A 546 -50.95 23.97 -13.78
C ASN A 546 -51.12 23.43 -15.20
N ARG A 547 -50.80 22.15 -15.43
CA ARG A 547 -51.05 21.49 -16.73
C ARG A 547 -52.54 21.40 -17.05
N LYS A 548 -53.38 21.01 -16.09
CA LYS A 548 -54.84 20.96 -16.27
C LYS A 548 -55.38 22.34 -16.64
N ASN A 549 -54.93 23.39 -15.95
CA ASN A 549 -55.33 24.77 -16.25
C ASN A 549 -54.83 25.25 -17.61
N ALA A 550 -53.61 24.86 -18.02
CA ALA A 550 -53.08 25.18 -19.34
C ALA A 550 -53.90 24.52 -20.47
N ILE A 551 -54.26 23.24 -20.31
CA ILE A 551 -55.13 22.52 -21.26
C ILE A 551 -56.53 23.12 -21.29
N ALA A 552 -57.11 23.44 -20.12
CA ALA A 552 -58.42 24.09 -20.06
C ALA A 552 -58.41 25.44 -20.80
N ARG A 553 -57.33 26.22 -20.66
CA ARG A 553 -57.15 27.50 -21.37
C ARG A 553 -56.93 27.33 -22.88
N SER A 554 -56.21 26.30 -23.33
CA SER A 554 -56.04 26.05 -24.77
C SER A 554 -57.35 25.61 -25.41
N VAL A 555 -58.10 24.73 -24.76
CA VAL A 555 -59.42 24.28 -25.25
C VAL A 555 -60.44 25.42 -25.23
N SER A 556 -60.47 26.27 -24.20
CA SER A 556 -61.36 27.44 -24.18
C SER A 556 -60.96 28.52 -25.18
N GLY A 557 -59.66 28.65 -25.48
CA GLY A 557 -59.16 29.58 -26.50
C GLY A 557 -59.49 29.14 -27.93
N ASP A 558 -59.48 27.83 -28.19
CA ASP A 558 -59.85 27.25 -29.48
C ASP A 558 -61.38 27.20 -29.71
N LEU A 559 -62.17 27.27 -28.63
CA LEU A 559 -63.64 27.28 -28.70
C LEU A 559 -64.25 28.69 -28.82
N GLY A 560 -63.45 29.74 -29.00
CA GLY A 560 -63.88 31.06 -29.48
C GLY A 560 -65.26 31.52 -29.00
N PHE A 561 -65.35 31.89 -27.72
CA PHE A 561 -66.35 32.85 -27.22
C PHE A 561 -65.67 34.18 -26.94
#